data_AF-A0A285N3R9-F1
#
_entry.id   AF-A0A285N3R9-F1
#
_cell.length_a   1.000
_cell.length_b   1.000
_cell.length_c   1.000
_cell.angle_alpha   90.00
_cell.angle_beta   90.00
_cell.angle_gamma   90.00
#
_symmetry.space_group_name_H-M   'P 1'
#
loop_
_entity.id
_entity.type
_entity.pdbx_description
1 polymer ?
#
loop_
_entity_poly.entity_id
_entity_poly.type
_entity_poly.pdbx_seq_one_letter_code
_entity_poly.pdbx_strand_id
1 'polypeptide(L)'
;MFDNALANWFKTASLGWPLIFLSIALYVGGVGYYGYANRSGLSTLAGELRTAGTDVEALRAVLSSGRYGVTSGWEYVNSVTVGGVGGAAGGLFVAGAALMPIVFLVVIRKTRQYYGWDPSYLYVLGVVTPVIGLGVSAAVGTGAVASISAVPLAVELLCYGVVPGLAIAGLLGRGFVWPRLKAIRS
;
A
#
# COMPACT_ATOMS: atom_id res chain seq x y z
N MET A 1 2.24 27.82 23.74
CA MET A 1 0.89 27.63 23.14
C MET A 1 1.00 28.11 21.70
N PHE A 2 1.38 27.22 20.76
CA PHE A 2 1.42 27.61 19.35
C PHE A 2 -0.01 27.61 18.83
N ASP A 3 -0.52 28.81 18.55
CA ASP A 3 -1.77 28.95 17.80
C ASP A 3 -1.61 28.20 16.49
N ASN A 4 -2.42 27.15 16.37
CA ASN A 4 -2.17 26.06 15.45
C ASN A 4 -2.78 26.45 14.10
N ALA A 5 -2.19 27.45 13.45
CA ALA A 5 -2.64 28.00 12.16
C ALA A 5 -2.80 26.89 11.12
N LEU A 6 -1.91 25.89 11.16
CA LEU A 6 -2.01 24.68 10.34
C LEU A 6 -3.26 23.85 10.67
N ALA A 7 -3.56 23.64 11.96
CA ALA A 7 -4.76 22.90 12.38
C ALA A 7 -6.06 23.66 12.07
N ASN A 8 -6.04 24.99 12.17
CA ASN A 8 -7.18 25.83 11.80
C ASN A 8 -7.38 25.82 10.28
N TRP A 9 -6.33 25.97 9.49
CA TRP A 9 -6.36 25.84 8.03
C TRP A 9 -6.89 24.46 7.59
N PHE A 10 -6.46 23.38 8.23
CA PHE A 10 -6.99 22.03 7.97
C PHE A 10 -8.48 21.89 8.31
N LYS A 11 -8.96 22.57 9.37
CA LYS A 11 -10.38 22.62 9.71
C LYS A 11 -11.21 23.40 8.69
N THR A 12 -10.75 24.57 8.25
CA THR A 12 -11.45 25.40 7.26
C THR A 12 -11.41 24.80 5.86
N ALA A 13 -10.33 24.12 5.50
CA ALA A 13 -10.13 23.63 4.14
C ALA A 13 -10.79 22.28 3.85
N SER A 14 -11.49 21.66 4.81
CA SER A 14 -12.18 20.35 4.67
C SER A 14 -11.28 19.21 4.16
N LEU A 15 -9.96 19.35 4.31
CA LEU A 15 -8.97 18.63 3.50
C LEU A 15 -8.75 17.17 3.91
N GLY A 16 -9.29 16.70 5.03
CA GLY A 16 -8.99 15.37 5.58
C GLY A 16 -9.29 14.22 4.61
N TRP A 17 -10.51 14.18 4.07
CA TRP A 17 -10.92 13.14 3.11
C TRP A 17 -10.32 13.31 1.72
N PRO A 18 -10.30 14.52 1.12
CA PRO A 18 -9.58 14.75 -0.14
C PRO A 18 -8.12 14.30 -0.08
N LEU A 19 -7.42 14.54 1.03
CA LEU A 19 -6.03 14.13 1.21
C LEU A 19 -5.87 12.60 1.31
N ILE A 20 -6.79 11.92 2.01
CA ILE A 20 -6.86 10.45 2.01
C ILE A 20 -7.02 9.94 0.58
N PHE A 21 -7.99 10.45 -0.19
CA PHE A 21 -8.22 9.99 -1.56
C PHE A 21 -7.02 10.28 -2.48
N LEU A 22 -6.40 11.45 -2.35
CA LEU A 22 -5.21 11.79 -3.11
C LEU A 22 -4.06 10.81 -2.80
N SER A 23 -3.78 10.56 -1.52
CA SER A 23 -2.72 9.61 -1.12
C SER A 23 -3.02 8.17 -1.59
N ILE A 24 -4.29 7.74 -1.52
CA ILE A 24 -4.72 6.45 -2.08
C ILE A 24 -4.51 6.42 -3.59
N ALA A 25 -4.89 7.47 -4.31
CA ALA A 25 -4.73 7.53 -5.77
C ALA A 25 -3.26 7.48 -6.19
N LEU A 26 -2.38 8.19 -5.48
CA LEU A 26 -0.93 8.13 -5.71
C LEU A 26 -0.40 6.70 -5.50
N TYR A 27 -0.79 6.08 -4.39
CA TYR A 27 -0.36 4.72 -4.06
C TYR A 27 -0.88 3.68 -5.06
N VAL A 28 -2.18 3.68 -5.35
CA VAL A 28 -2.81 2.76 -6.32
C VAL A 28 -2.26 3.00 -7.72
N GLY A 29 -2.00 4.25 -8.11
CA GLY A 29 -1.34 4.57 -9.37
C GLY A 29 0.07 3.99 -9.45
N GLY A 30 0.88 4.13 -8.40
CA GLY A 30 2.22 3.55 -8.33
C GLY A 30 2.22 2.02 -8.37
N VAL A 31 1.38 1.37 -7.57
CA VAL A 31 1.20 -0.09 -7.56
C VAL A 31 0.65 -0.60 -8.90
N GLY A 32 -0.29 0.13 -9.49
CA GLY A 32 -0.88 -0.20 -10.79
C GLY A 32 0.16 -0.17 -11.91
N TYR A 33 1.03 0.84 -11.92
CA TYR A 33 2.13 0.90 -12.90
C TYR A 33 3.18 -0.20 -12.65
N TYR A 34 3.54 -0.48 -11.39
CA TYR A 34 4.39 -1.62 -11.05
C TYR A 34 3.81 -2.94 -11.57
N GLY A 35 2.51 -3.15 -11.39
CA GLY A 35 1.80 -4.31 -11.92
C GLY A 35 1.78 -4.35 -13.46
N TYR A 36 1.60 -3.20 -14.11
CA TYR A 36 1.67 -3.09 -15.57
C TYR A 36 3.05 -3.45 -16.11
N ALA A 37 4.12 -2.98 -15.46
CA ALA A 37 5.51 -3.31 -15.81
C ALA A 37 5.80 -4.82 -15.65
N ASN A 38 5.13 -5.47 -14.69
CA ASN A 38 5.28 -6.89 -14.37
C ASN A 38 4.16 -7.78 -14.93
N ARG A 39 3.37 -7.29 -15.91
CA ARG A 39 2.15 -7.97 -16.38
C ARG A 39 2.38 -9.40 -16.85
N SER A 40 3.52 -9.67 -17.50
CA SER A 40 3.86 -11.01 -18.00
C SER A 40 4.01 -11.99 -16.84
N GLY A 41 4.80 -11.60 -15.82
CA GLY A 41 5.01 -12.44 -14.65
C GLY A 41 3.76 -12.59 -13.78
N LEU A 42 2.97 -11.52 -13.63
CA LEU A 42 1.68 -11.58 -12.94
C LEU A 42 0.68 -12.48 -13.68
N SER A 43 0.68 -12.50 -15.01
CA SER A 43 -0.18 -13.39 -15.79
C SER A 43 0.21 -14.86 -15.62
N THR A 44 1.52 -15.14 -15.53
CA THR A 44 2.05 -16.47 -15.25
C THR A 44 1.67 -16.93 -13.85
N LEU A 45 1.93 -16.10 -12.83
CA LEU A 45 1.51 -16.35 -11.45
C LEU A 45 0.00 -16.61 -11.36
N ALA A 46 -0.81 -15.80 -12.04
CA ALA A 46 -2.26 -15.97 -12.04
C ALA A 46 -2.70 -17.27 -12.75
N GLY A 47 -1.95 -17.73 -13.75
CA GLY A 47 -2.15 -19.04 -14.36
C GLY A 47 -1.90 -20.17 -13.36
N GLU A 48 -0.74 -20.15 -12.72
CA GLU A 48 -0.33 -21.15 -11.72
C GLU A 48 -1.26 -21.21 -10.51
N LEU A 49 -1.68 -20.05 -9.98
CA LEU A 49 -2.66 -19.98 -8.90
C LEU A 49 -4.03 -20.54 -9.31
N ARG A 50 -4.46 -20.34 -10.57
CA ARG A 50 -5.70 -20.93 -11.07
C ARG A 50 -5.59 -22.44 -11.24
N THR A 51 -4.45 -22.94 -11.69
CA THR A 51 -4.17 -24.38 -11.81
C THR A 51 -4.16 -25.05 -10.43
N ALA A 52 -3.55 -24.41 -9.43
CA ALA A 52 -3.57 -24.88 -8.05
C ALA A 52 -4.97 -24.89 -7.43
N GLY A 53 -5.84 -23.95 -7.82
CA GLY A 53 -7.24 -23.90 -7.38
C GLY A 53 -7.36 -23.68 -5.86
N THR A 54 -7.98 -24.63 -5.16
CA THR A 54 -8.14 -24.60 -3.70
C THR A 54 -7.20 -25.55 -2.96
N ASP A 55 -6.27 -26.19 -3.68
CA ASP A 55 -5.27 -27.06 -3.06
C ASP A 55 -4.23 -26.21 -2.33
N VAL A 56 -4.22 -26.32 -1.00
CA VAL A 56 -3.36 -25.53 -0.11
C VAL A 56 -1.88 -25.86 -0.33
N GLU A 57 -1.53 -27.11 -0.62
CA GLU A 57 -0.15 -27.51 -0.87
C GLU A 57 0.33 -26.97 -2.22
N ALA A 58 -0.51 -27.08 -3.26
CA ALA A 58 -0.22 -26.50 -4.56
C ALA A 58 -0.09 -24.97 -4.50
N LEU A 59 -1.00 -24.29 -3.79
CA LEU A 59 -0.93 -22.83 -3.60
C LEU A 59 0.34 -22.41 -2.85
N ARG A 60 0.72 -23.15 -1.80
CA ARG A 60 1.97 -22.92 -1.07
C ARG A 60 3.18 -23.12 -1.97
N ALA A 61 3.18 -24.18 -2.78
CA ALA A 61 4.25 -24.45 -3.75
C ALA A 61 4.37 -23.29 -4.74
N VAL A 62 3.26 -22.83 -5.31
CA VAL A 62 3.24 -21.68 -6.23
C VAL A 62 3.80 -20.42 -5.56
N LEU A 63 3.39 -20.11 -4.34
CA LEU A 63 3.85 -18.91 -3.62
C LEU A 63 5.32 -18.98 -3.15
N SER A 64 5.93 -20.17 -3.15
CA SER A 64 7.29 -20.41 -2.65
C SER A 64 8.31 -20.79 -3.74
N SER A 65 7.87 -21.17 -4.94
CA SER A 65 8.75 -21.68 -6.01
C SER A 65 9.64 -20.62 -6.65
N GLY A 66 9.23 -19.35 -6.63
CA GLY A 66 9.99 -18.27 -7.27
C GLY A 66 9.17 -17.02 -7.52
N ARG A 67 9.68 -16.18 -8.44
CA ARG A 67 9.12 -14.84 -8.71
C ARG A 67 8.31 -14.74 -10.00
N TYR A 68 8.24 -15.80 -10.81
CA TYR A 68 7.51 -15.82 -12.09
C TYR A 68 7.89 -14.69 -13.07
N GLY A 69 9.10 -14.13 -12.97
CA GLY A 69 9.51 -12.97 -13.77
C GLY A 69 9.02 -11.61 -13.22
N VAL A 70 8.47 -11.57 -12.01
CA VAL A 70 8.13 -10.32 -11.30
C VAL A 70 9.39 -9.73 -10.66
N THR A 71 9.76 -8.52 -11.06
CA THR A 71 10.89 -7.77 -10.50
C THR A 71 10.64 -7.38 -9.05
N SER A 72 11.68 -7.28 -8.24
CA SER A 72 11.53 -6.83 -6.84
C SER A 72 11.14 -5.36 -6.78
N GLY A 73 10.50 -4.93 -5.68
CA GLY A 73 10.12 -3.53 -5.50
C GLY A 73 11.33 -2.58 -5.56
N TRP A 74 12.46 -3.01 -4.99
CA TRP A 74 13.72 -2.26 -5.06
C TRP A 74 14.29 -2.18 -6.48
N GLU A 75 14.34 -3.30 -7.19
CA GLU A 75 14.83 -3.36 -8.56
C GLU A 75 13.95 -2.52 -9.49
N TYR A 76 12.62 -2.60 -9.35
CA TYR A 76 11.70 -1.74 -10.08
C TYR A 76 12.00 -0.25 -9.83
N VAL A 77 12.14 0.17 -8.58
CA VAL A 77 12.45 1.56 -8.24
C VAL A 77 13.82 2.01 -8.78
N ASN A 78 14.84 1.13 -8.81
CA ASN A 78 16.19 1.48 -9.28
C ASN A 78 16.40 1.32 -10.80
N SER A 79 15.60 0.48 -11.46
CA SER A 79 15.63 0.29 -12.92
C SER A 79 15.13 1.51 -13.70
N VAL A 80 14.57 2.47 -12.97
CA VAL A 80 13.80 3.59 -13.49
C VAL A 80 14.70 4.84 -13.61
N THR A 81 14.89 5.34 -14.84
CA THR A 81 15.67 6.55 -15.11
C THR A 81 14.90 7.82 -14.72
N VAL A 82 15.55 8.68 -13.93
CA VAL A 82 15.00 9.99 -13.53
C VAL A 82 14.83 10.87 -14.78
N GLY A 83 13.61 11.34 -15.04
CA GLY A 83 13.28 12.21 -16.18
C GLY A 83 12.41 11.57 -17.28
N GLY A 84 12.14 10.26 -17.23
CA GLY A 84 11.17 9.59 -18.10
C GLY A 84 9.83 9.27 -17.42
N VAL A 85 8.85 8.76 -18.18
CA VAL A 85 7.56 8.26 -17.64
C VAL A 85 7.78 7.14 -16.61
N GLY A 86 8.77 6.27 -16.86
CA GLY A 86 9.23 5.29 -15.88
C GLY A 86 9.71 5.96 -14.58
N GLY A 87 10.51 7.02 -14.71
CA GLY A 87 11.01 7.90 -13.62
C GLY A 87 9.90 8.35 -12.68
N ALA A 88 8.87 8.91 -13.29
CA ALA A 88 7.68 9.36 -12.59
C ALA A 88 6.93 8.20 -11.90
N ALA A 89 6.89 7.02 -12.50
CA ALA A 89 6.16 5.87 -11.95
C ALA A 89 6.86 5.20 -10.75
N GLY A 90 8.20 5.07 -10.79
CA GLY A 90 8.98 4.63 -9.62
C GLY A 90 8.86 5.65 -8.47
N GLY A 91 8.98 6.94 -8.80
CA GLY A 91 8.76 8.03 -7.85
C GLY A 91 7.35 8.04 -7.25
N LEU A 92 6.32 7.75 -8.05
CA LEU A 92 4.93 7.68 -7.60
C LEU A 92 4.71 6.53 -6.62
N PHE A 93 5.31 5.37 -6.88
CA PHE A 93 5.25 4.22 -5.97
C PHE A 93 5.89 4.54 -4.61
N VAL A 94 7.09 5.11 -4.61
CA VAL A 94 7.80 5.51 -3.38
C VAL A 94 7.06 6.62 -2.64
N ALA A 95 6.61 7.66 -3.36
CA ALA A 95 5.87 8.77 -2.78
C ALA A 95 4.54 8.31 -2.20
N GLY A 96 3.78 7.46 -2.91
CA GLY A 96 2.55 6.87 -2.42
C GLY A 96 2.76 6.02 -1.17
N ALA A 97 3.77 5.14 -1.18
CA ALA A 97 4.13 4.31 -0.05
C ALA A 97 4.51 5.15 1.19
N ALA A 98 5.30 6.22 1.02
CA ALA A 98 5.77 7.06 2.12
C ALA A 98 4.69 8.04 2.64
N LEU A 99 3.91 8.65 1.74
CA LEU A 99 2.92 9.68 2.11
C LEU A 99 1.67 9.07 2.75
N MET A 100 1.22 7.91 2.27
CA MET A 100 0.00 7.27 2.76
C MET A 100 -0.04 7.07 4.29
N PRO A 101 0.98 6.50 4.96
CA PRO A 101 0.94 6.32 6.42
C PRO A 101 0.93 7.63 7.19
N ILE A 102 1.61 8.67 6.68
CA ILE A 102 1.60 10.01 7.29
C ILE A 102 0.20 10.60 7.23
N VAL A 103 -0.42 10.57 6.04
CA VAL A 103 -1.79 11.09 5.84
C VAL A 103 -2.80 10.33 6.70
N PHE A 104 -2.73 9.00 6.73
CA PHE A 104 -3.63 8.18 7.54
C PHE A 104 -3.47 8.49 9.04
N LEU A 105 -2.24 8.58 9.53
CA LEU A 105 -1.97 8.92 10.93
C LEU A 105 -2.56 10.29 11.30
N VAL A 106 -2.28 11.31 10.49
CA VAL A 106 -2.75 12.69 10.74
C VAL A 106 -4.27 12.73 10.74
N VAL A 107 -4.93 12.13 9.74
CA VAL A 107 -6.39 12.15 9.64
C VAL A 107 -7.02 11.36 10.78
N ILE A 108 -6.58 10.14 11.06
CA ILE A 108 -7.10 9.33 12.19
C ILE A 108 -6.95 10.09 13.50
N ARG A 109 -5.78 10.67 13.77
CA ARG A 109 -5.54 11.43 15.01
C ARG A 109 -6.48 12.61 15.13
N LYS A 110 -6.73 13.35 14.04
CA LYS A 110 -7.64 14.51 14.04
C LYS A 110 -9.10 14.09 14.15
N THR A 111 -9.52 13.05 13.45
CA THR A 111 -10.88 12.53 13.50
C THR A 111 -11.26 12.11 14.92
N ARG A 112 -10.37 11.41 15.62
CA ARG A 112 -10.57 11.04 17.04
C ARG A 112 -10.68 12.23 17.98
N GLN A 113 -10.02 13.35 17.66
CA GLN A 113 -10.03 14.55 18.50
C GLN A 113 -11.30 15.39 18.38
N TYR A 114 -12.00 15.35 17.23
CA TYR A 114 -13.04 16.34 16.93
C TYR A 114 -14.39 15.78 16.45
N TYR A 115 -14.47 14.51 16.01
CA TYR A 115 -15.61 14.05 15.20
C TYR A 115 -16.45 12.94 15.82
N GLY A 116 -16.23 12.57 17.10
CA GLY A 116 -16.99 11.52 17.81
C GLY A 116 -16.88 10.11 17.21
N TRP A 117 -16.17 9.96 16.08
CA TRP A 117 -15.82 8.71 15.45
C TRP A 117 -14.40 8.31 15.84
N ASP A 118 -14.24 7.08 16.31
CA ASP A 118 -12.95 6.51 16.69
C ASP A 118 -12.43 5.53 15.62
N PRO A 119 -11.73 6.00 14.57
CA PRO A 119 -10.98 5.12 13.68
C PRO A 119 -9.78 4.50 14.42
N SER A 120 -9.51 3.22 14.13
CA SER A 120 -8.40 2.48 14.74
C SER A 120 -7.06 2.87 14.13
N TYR A 121 -6.01 3.01 14.95
CA TYR A 121 -4.65 3.16 14.44
C TYR A 121 -4.11 1.91 13.73
N LEU A 122 -4.80 0.76 13.81
CA LEU A 122 -4.46 -0.44 13.04
C LEU A 122 -4.45 -0.19 11.53
N TYR A 123 -5.27 0.73 11.02
CA TYR A 123 -5.24 1.10 9.61
C TYR A 123 -3.89 1.72 9.21
N VAL A 124 -3.23 2.45 10.11
CA VAL A 124 -1.89 3.01 9.87
C VAL A 124 -0.86 1.88 9.73
N LEU A 125 -0.90 0.86 10.59
CA LEU A 125 -0.01 -0.30 10.48
C LEU A 125 -0.15 -0.99 9.13
N GLY A 126 -1.38 -1.10 8.63
CA GLY A 126 -1.64 -1.70 7.33
C GLY A 126 -1.17 -0.87 6.13
N VAL A 127 -1.01 0.45 6.26
CA VAL A 127 -0.46 1.30 5.18
C VAL A 127 1.00 1.66 5.36
N VAL A 128 1.62 1.32 6.49
CA VAL A 128 3.08 1.39 6.70
C VAL A 128 3.79 0.21 6.01
N THR A 129 3.09 -0.89 5.76
CA THR A 129 3.65 -2.13 5.19
C THR A 129 4.38 -1.94 3.86
N PRO A 130 3.93 -1.09 2.91
CA PRO A 130 4.68 -0.79 1.70
C PRO A 130 6.06 -0.16 1.96
N VAL A 131 6.17 0.74 2.95
CA VAL A 131 7.45 1.37 3.31
C VAL A 131 8.41 0.32 3.88
N ILE A 132 7.91 -0.56 4.76
CA ILE A 132 8.70 -1.65 5.32
C ILE A 132 9.14 -2.62 4.22
N GLY A 133 8.21 -3.04 3.36
CA GLY A 133 8.50 -3.95 2.25
C GLY A 133 9.58 -3.40 1.32
N LEU A 134 9.50 -2.10 0.99
CA LEU A 134 10.50 -1.44 0.16
C LEU A 134 11.87 -1.36 0.86
N GLY A 135 11.89 -1.04 2.15
CA GLY A 135 13.13 -1.00 2.93
C GLY A 135 13.80 -2.36 3.05
N VAL A 136 13.02 -3.43 3.27
CA VAL A 136 13.53 -4.82 3.28
C VAL A 136 14.05 -5.20 1.89
N SER A 137 13.30 -4.89 0.84
CA SER A 137 13.71 -5.16 -0.55
C SER A 137 15.00 -4.42 -0.92
N ALA A 138 15.17 -3.19 -0.44
CA ALA A 138 16.38 -2.40 -0.62
C ALA A 138 17.57 -3.00 0.14
N ALA A 139 17.37 -3.43 1.38
CA ALA A 139 18.42 -4.05 2.19
C ALA A 139 18.91 -5.36 1.57
N VAL A 140 18.02 -6.15 0.99
CA VAL A 140 18.37 -7.38 0.25
C VAL A 140 19.06 -7.03 -1.08
N GLY A 141 18.49 -6.12 -1.88
CA GLY A 141 19.03 -5.76 -3.19
C GLY A 141 20.36 -5.02 -3.19
N THR A 142 20.72 -4.37 -2.07
CA THR A 142 22.04 -3.74 -1.86
C THR A 142 23.07 -4.67 -1.21
N GLY A 143 22.67 -5.90 -0.84
CA GLY A 143 23.53 -6.86 -0.16
C GLY A 143 23.79 -6.54 1.32
N ALA A 144 23.05 -5.61 1.93
CA ALA A 144 23.17 -5.28 3.34
C ALA A 144 22.77 -6.44 4.28
N VAL A 145 21.98 -7.39 3.77
CA VAL A 145 21.59 -8.62 4.50
C VAL A 145 22.13 -9.84 3.77
N ALA A 146 23.35 -10.28 4.13
CA ALA A 146 24.05 -11.37 3.46
C ALA A 146 23.36 -12.76 3.56
N SER A 147 22.42 -12.93 4.51
CA SER A 147 21.70 -14.19 4.73
C SER A 147 20.48 -14.38 3.84
N ILE A 148 20.06 -13.37 3.08
CA ILE A 148 18.85 -13.40 2.26
C ILE A 148 19.22 -13.00 0.83
N SER A 149 19.02 -13.91 -0.14
CA SER A 149 19.35 -13.67 -1.55
C SER A 149 18.24 -12.95 -2.32
N ALA A 150 16.98 -13.11 -1.90
CA ALA A 150 15.84 -12.43 -2.49
C ALA A 150 14.67 -12.35 -1.50
N VAL A 151 13.88 -11.28 -1.57
CA VAL A 151 12.59 -11.22 -0.86
C VAL A 151 11.60 -12.16 -1.56
N PRO A 152 10.91 -13.06 -0.83
CA PRO A 152 9.91 -13.93 -1.43
C PRO A 152 8.76 -13.13 -2.04
N LEU A 153 8.26 -13.56 -3.20
CA LEU A 153 7.17 -12.87 -3.91
C LEU A 153 5.92 -12.73 -3.04
N ALA A 154 5.57 -13.76 -2.27
CA ALA A 154 4.44 -13.73 -1.36
C ALA A 154 4.53 -12.57 -0.33
N VAL A 155 5.74 -12.27 0.16
CA VAL A 155 5.96 -11.18 1.11
C VAL A 155 5.71 -9.83 0.44
N GLU A 156 6.20 -9.64 -0.79
CA GLU A 156 5.96 -8.39 -1.52
C GLU A 156 4.50 -8.20 -1.90
N LEU A 157 3.79 -9.27 -2.28
CA LEU A 157 2.34 -9.21 -2.54
C LEU A 157 1.55 -8.81 -1.28
N LEU A 158 1.97 -9.31 -0.11
CA LEU A 158 1.38 -8.91 1.16
C LEU A 158 1.68 -7.43 1.47
N CYS A 159 2.94 -7.02 1.35
CA CYS A 159 3.40 -5.67 1.68
C CYS A 159 2.84 -4.59 0.75
N TYR A 160 2.72 -4.85 -0.55
CA TYR A 160 2.34 -3.86 -1.56
C TYR A 160 0.91 -4.01 -2.08
N GLY A 161 0.21 -5.08 -1.73
CA GLY A 161 -1.13 -5.35 -2.25
C GLY A 161 -2.13 -5.62 -1.15
N VAL A 162 -1.98 -6.79 -0.51
CA VAL A 162 -3.03 -7.36 0.36
C VAL A 162 -3.23 -6.53 1.63
N VAL A 163 -2.17 -6.31 2.41
CA VAL A 163 -2.27 -5.60 3.70
C VAL A 163 -2.74 -4.14 3.54
N PRO A 164 -2.11 -3.32 2.68
CA PRO A 164 -2.58 -1.95 2.43
C PRO A 164 -3.96 -1.90 1.79
N GLY A 165 -4.27 -2.83 0.86
CA GLY A 165 -5.61 -2.95 0.27
C GLY A 165 -6.70 -3.20 1.31
N LEU A 166 -6.45 -4.13 2.25
CA LEU A 166 -7.38 -4.41 3.36
C LEU A 166 -7.51 -3.21 4.32
N ALA A 167 -6.42 -2.50 4.59
CA ALA A 167 -6.45 -1.30 5.44
C ALA A 167 -7.28 -0.18 4.82
N ILE A 168 -7.10 0.06 3.51
CA ILE A 168 -7.87 1.03 2.73
C ILE A 168 -9.35 0.64 2.71
N ALA A 169 -9.66 -0.61 2.33
CA ALA A 169 -11.02 -1.11 2.27
C ALA A 169 -11.72 -1.04 3.65
N GLY A 170 -11.01 -1.42 4.71
CA GLY A 170 -11.52 -1.36 6.08
C GLY A 170 -11.79 0.07 6.55
N LEU A 171 -10.91 1.03 6.24
CA LEU A 171 -11.11 2.44 6.58
C LEU A 171 -12.32 3.02 5.83
N LEU A 172 -12.41 2.80 4.52
CA LEU A 172 -13.50 3.30 3.68
C LEU A 172 -14.84 2.67 4.08
N GLY A 173 -14.87 1.35 4.33
CA GLY A 173 -16.06 0.64 4.78
C GLY A 173 -16.59 1.19 6.11
N ARG A 174 -15.70 1.44 7.08
CA ARG A 174 -16.08 2.01 8.38
C ARG A 174 -16.47 3.48 8.29
N GLY A 175 -15.85 4.24 7.39
CA GLY A 175 -16.12 5.67 7.21
C GLY A 175 -17.43 5.97 6.48
N PHE A 176 -17.78 5.21 5.43
CA PHE A 176 -18.90 5.54 4.55
C PHE A 176 -20.04 4.50 4.54
N VAL A 177 -19.72 3.21 4.64
CA VAL A 177 -20.69 2.13 4.42
C VAL A 177 -21.45 1.78 5.71
N TRP A 178 -20.72 1.54 6.79
CA TRP A 178 -21.30 1.08 8.06
C TRP A 178 -22.27 2.08 8.73
N PRO A 179 -22.02 3.40 8.71
CA PRO A 179 -22.98 4.38 9.23
C PRO A 179 -24.33 4.33 8.51
N ARG A 180 -24.32 4.16 7.18
CA ARG A 180 -25.55 4.07 6.37
C ARG A 180 -26.32 2.78 6.63
N LEU A 181 -25.63 1.66 6.80
CA LEU A 181 -26.27 0.39 7.14
C LEU A 181 -26.95 0.40 8.51
N LYS A 182 -26.37 1.11 9.49
CA LYS A 182 -27.00 1.29 10.81
C LYS A 182 -28.26 2.15 10.74
N ALA A 183 -28.25 3.22 9.94
CA ALA A 183 -29.38 4.12 9.77
C ALA A 183 -30.60 3.47 9.09
N ILE A 184 -30.40 2.42 8.28
CA ILE A 184 -31.49 1.67 7.63
C ILE A 184 -32.13 0.66 8.59
N ARG A 185 -31.42 0.24 9.64
CA ARG A 185 -31.88 -0.77 10.61
C ARG A 185 -32.49 -0.20 11.89
N SER A 186 -32.50 1.13 12.04
CA SER A 186 -33.09 1.88 13.16
C SER A 186 -34.43 2.47 12.77
#